data_AF-A0A9P4G7G5-F1
#
_entry.id   AF-A0A9P4G7G5-F1
#
_cell.length_a   1.000
_cell.length_b   1.000
_cell.length_c   1.000
_cell.angle_alpha   90.00
_cell.angle_beta   90.00
_cell.angle_gamma   90.00
#
_symmetry.space_group_name_H-M   'P 1'
#
loop_
_entity.id
_entity.type
_entity.pdbx_description
1 polymer ?
#
loop_
_entity_poly.entity_id
_entity_poly.type
_entity_poly.pdbx_seq_one_letter_code
_entity_poly.pdbx_strand_id
1 'polypeptide(L)'
;MGRCDVCRERVILPLDRSKKTLLRIWSSGAELISLARSGCDFCTLFWQHLSCQPMEKLQVDKNEIYLYFGSKIHFELRINSYCLLILIDNVPELRDFTQECASNDPLVQAGALLRECLSSHSDCNDRVAIEEDQSVSRLALPRRLLDVSRGSTISVVDVQDCISLGLASTAEFSQYCTLSYRWGSAVHSCILSEPFTGHKDFSFEAMPQTFKDAIITARALSARFLWIDALCIVQSSAYGDDTDWSEEGPRMGVIYQGALFTIAATCAESTNDGFLSKVGTELVLAKPCEIPQHSMTEQVLSCFLNIAEPSLYSFVSKSELNSRGWVQQERVLSRRLLHFTKQGVFRECYQSPVHSSYGKVGKDYTQLQMVRATRSAKEMDLQSWLYFLQQYSKSNFTNSEDRLIALSSVVRTLHTTNHGEEYYAGLWSQYLVPSLLWYCPHPLVGSCAVRLAVAPSWSWASVTREIDHSTQLWGGRHKRLVEILGVSTLPVLSDNPYGNVKEGKLKLRGELISLSLPLIRDELSLLCWDMPHETSKVEQLYMVLPVMAEDWGFARMVNYHAIILEPLSARAGSNSDGHIDSTYRRIGIFLYRKADGWTKWKSKRRKHRRKVERDMRTITIV
;
A
#
# COMPACT_ATOMS: atom_id res chain seq x y z
N MET A 1 -33.00 -5.33 32.17
CA MET A 1 -31.65 -4.83 31.87
C MET A 1 -30.69 -5.99 31.61
N GLY A 2 -30.26 -6.12 30.36
CA GLY A 2 -28.95 -6.67 30.00
C GLY A 2 -28.83 -8.14 29.57
N ARG A 3 -29.90 -8.86 29.21
CA ARG A 3 -29.74 -10.11 28.42
C ARG A 3 -29.97 -9.76 26.96
N CYS A 4 -29.06 -10.17 26.08
CA CYS A 4 -29.33 -10.09 24.66
C CYS A 4 -30.46 -11.07 24.31
N ASP A 5 -31.49 -10.65 23.59
CA ASP A 5 -32.63 -11.52 23.24
C ASP A 5 -32.22 -12.71 22.35
N VAL A 6 -31.09 -12.57 21.64
CA VAL A 6 -30.53 -13.59 20.76
C VAL A 6 -29.67 -14.59 21.53
N CYS A 7 -28.62 -14.13 22.21
CA CYS A 7 -27.69 -15.05 22.90
C CYS A 7 -28.01 -15.29 24.37
N ARG A 8 -29.01 -14.59 24.94
CA ARG A 8 -29.49 -14.65 26.35
C ARG A 8 -28.45 -14.39 27.45
N GLU A 9 -27.19 -14.17 27.08
CA GLU A 9 -26.08 -13.85 27.98
C GLU A 9 -26.11 -12.40 28.48
N ARG A 10 -25.60 -12.20 29.69
CA ARG A 10 -25.46 -10.89 30.36
C ARG A 10 -23.99 -10.59 30.60
N VAL A 11 -23.47 -9.56 29.95
CA VAL A 11 -22.09 -9.08 30.16
C VAL A 11 -22.11 -7.80 30.98
N ILE A 12 -21.28 -7.74 32.02
CA ILE A 12 -21.19 -6.63 32.97
C ILE A 12 -19.71 -6.25 33.09
N LEU A 13 -19.39 -4.98 32.95
CA LEU A 13 -18.02 -4.48 33.16
C LEU A 13 -17.78 -4.23 34.66
N PRO A 14 -16.76 -4.84 35.29
CA PRO A 14 -16.42 -4.56 36.68
C PRO A 14 -15.82 -3.16 36.83
N LEU A 15 -15.97 -2.55 38.01
CA LEU A 15 -15.37 -1.24 38.31
C LEU A 15 -13.85 -1.28 38.40
N ASP A 16 -13.34 -2.35 38.97
CA ASP A 16 -11.92 -2.51 39.23
C ASP A 16 -11.21 -2.92 37.95
N ARG A 17 -10.57 -1.93 37.31
CA ARG A 17 -9.75 -2.14 36.10
C ARG A 17 -8.39 -2.78 36.40
N SER A 18 -8.00 -2.91 37.67
CA SER A 18 -6.71 -3.51 38.06
C SER A 18 -6.72 -5.04 37.98
N LYS A 19 -7.91 -5.65 38.02
CA LYS A 19 -8.07 -7.11 37.96
C LYS A 19 -8.58 -7.55 36.60
N LYS A 20 -7.84 -8.47 35.98
CA LYS A 20 -8.28 -9.17 34.78
C LYS A 20 -9.51 -10.01 35.10
N THR A 21 -10.63 -9.70 34.47
CA THR A 21 -11.94 -10.34 34.66
C THR A 21 -12.38 -10.98 33.35
N LEU A 22 -12.76 -12.26 33.39
CA LEU A 22 -13.36 -12.94 32.24
C LEU A 22 -14.81 -12.49 32.07
N LEU A 23 -15.13 -11.95 30.90
CA LEU A 23 -16.46 -11.45 30.55
C LEU A 23 -17.32 -12.49 29.84
N ARG A 24 -16.74 -13.27 28.92
CA ARG A 24 -17.46 -14.26 28.11
C ARG A 24 -16.52 -15.29 27.50
N ILE A 25 -17.06 -16.48 27.23
CA ILE A 25 -16.43 -17.54 26.43
C ILE A 25 -17.34 -17.84 25.24
N TRP A 26 -16.75 -18.01 24.05
CA TRP A 26 -17.39 -18.70 22.92
C TRP A 26 -16.68 -20.03 22.70
N SER A 27 -17.46 -21.10 22.52
CA SER A 27 -16.98 -22.45 22.32
C SER A 27 -16.32 -22.68 20.95
N SER A 28 -16.60 -21.79 19.99
CA SER A 28 -15.98 -21.76 18.67
C SER A 28 -16.13 -20.38 18.01
N GLY A 29 -15.28 -20.09 17.01
CA GLY A 29 -15.49 -18.95 16.12
C GLY A 29 -16.81 -19.03 15.34
N ALA A 30 -17.25 -20.24 14.99
CA ALA A 30 -18.53 -20.47 14.31
C ALA A 30 -19.75 -20.06 15.16
N GLU A 31 -19.69 -20.32 16.48
CA GLU A 31 -20.71 -19.87 17.42
C GLU A 31 -20.82 -18.34 17.45
N LEU A 32 -19.68 -17.65 17.57
CA LEU A 32 -19.62 -16.19 17.55
C LEU A 32 -20.23 -15.61 16.26
N ILE A 33 -19.86 -16.16 15.10
CA ILE A 33 -20.37 -15.75 13.79
C ILE A 33 -21.88 -15.97 13.69
N SER A 34 -22.35 -17.15 14.10
CA SER A 34 -23.78 -17.51 14.05
C SER A 34 -24.63 -16.57 14.91
N LEU A 35 -24.16 -16.26 16.12
CA LEU A 35 -24.83 -15.33 17.02
C LEU A 35 -24.81 -13.89 16.48
N ALA A 36 -23.70 -13.44 15.90
CA ALA A 36 -23.62 -12.14 15.25
C ALA A 36 -24.63 -12.03 14.08
N ARG A 37 -24.65 -13.04 13.20
CA ARG A 37 -25.58 -13.10 12.05
C ARG A 37 -27.05 -13.22 12.44
N SER A 38 -27.35 -13.77 13.61
CA SER A 38 -28.72 -13.83 14.15
C SER A 38 -29.15 -12.54 14.87
N GLY A 39 -28.34 -11.47 14.80
CA GLY A 39 -28.70 -10.13 15.28
C GLY A 39 -28.30 -9.84 16.72
N CYS A 40 -27.39 -10.61 17.32
CA CYS A 40 -26.83 -10.27 18.62
C CYS A 40 -25.87 -9.08 18.49
N ASP A 41 -26.27 -7.89 18.95
CA ASP A 41 -25.43 -6.69 18.94
C ASP A 41 -24.08 -6.92 19.63
N PHE A 42 -24.10 -7.58 20.80
CA PHE A 42 -22.88 -7.89 21.55
C PHE A 42 -21.93 -8.79 20.75
N CYS A 43 -22.39 -9.93 20.24
CA CYS A 43 -21.55 -10.83 19.44
C CYS A 43 -21.07 -10.17 18.15
N THR A 44 -21.91 -9.32 17.54
CA THR A 44 -21.56 -8.56 16.34
C THR A 44 -20.37 -7.64 16.57
N LEU A 45 -20.39 -6.85 17.65
CA LEU A 45 -19.32 -5.93 18.02
C LEU A 45 -17.95 -6.62 18.11
N PHE A 46 -17.93 -7.80 18.74
CA PHE A 46 -16.71 -8.58 18.95
C PHE A 46 -16.30 -9.38 17.70
N TRP A 47 -17.25 -9.92 16.95
CA TRP A 47 -16.99 -10.54 15.65
C TRP A 47 -16.28 -9.58 14.70
N GLN A 48 -16.73 -8.33 14.62
CA GLN A 48 -16.14 -7.30 13.75
C GLN A 48 -14.68 -6.96 14.11
N HIS A 49 -14.34 -6.95 15.40
CA HIS A 49 -12.96 -6.73 15.84
C HIS A 49 -12.04 -7.90 15.48
N LEU A 50 -12.55 -9.13 15.61
CA LEU A 50 -11.80 -10.33 15.25
C LEU A 50 -11.67 -10.50 13.73
N SER A 51 -12.70 -10.15 12.96
CA SER A 51 -12.68 -10.28 11.50
C SER A 51 -11.64 -9.38 10.81
N CYS A 52 -11.21 -8.30 11.45
CA CYS A 52 -10.13 -7.43 10.98
C CYS A 52 -8.72 -8.03 11.17
N GLN A 53 -8.59 -9.10 11.97
CA GLN A 53 -7.34 -9.83 12.17
C GLN A 53 -7.17 -10.91 11.08
N PRO A 54 -5.97 -11.44 10.80
CA PRO A 54 -5.78 -12.53 9.86
C PRO A 54 -6.50 -13.81 10.34
N MET A 55 -7.72 -13.99 9.82
CA MET A 55 -8.76 -14.91 10.32
C MET A 55 -8.66 -16.35 9.80
N GLU A 56 -7.79 -16.62 8.83
CA GLU A 56 -7.66 -17.95 8.21
C GLU A 56 -7.30 -19.05 9.23
N LYS A 57 -6.68 -18.68 10.37
CA LYS A 57 -6.34 -19.61 11.46
C LYS A 57 -7.49 -19.89 12.43
N LEU A 58 -8.56 -19.10 12.41
CA LEU A 58 -9.66 -19.16 13.39
C LEU A 58 -10.77 -20.15 13.00
N GLN A 59 -10.94 -20.44 11.71
CA GLN A 59 -12.05 -21.24 11.18
C GLN A 59 -11.80 -22.75 11.18
N VAL A 60 -10.56 -23.20 11.42
CA VAL A 60 -10.13 -24.57 11.13
C VAL A 60 -10.15 -25.50 12.36
N ASP A 61 -10.08 -24.95 13.58
CA ASP A 61 -9.93 -25.75 14.82
C ASP A 61 -11.02 -25.44 15.88
N LYS A 62 -11.22 -26.38 16.83
CA LYS A 62 -12.03 -26.18 18.06
C LYS A 62 -11.35 -25.15 18.97
N ASN A 63 -11.54 -23.87 18.64
CA ASN A 63 -10.91 -22.76 19.33
C ASN A 63 -11.87 -22.13 20.33
N GLU A 64 -11.46 -22.00 21.58
CA GLU A 64 -12.19 -21.23 22.58
C GLU A 64 -11.76 -19.77 22.51
N ILE A 65 -12.74 -18.88 22.45
CA ILE A 65 -12.52 -17.42 22.43
C ILE A 65 -12.93 -16.87 23.79
N TYR A 66 -11.98 -16.26 24.50
CA TYR A 66 -12.22 -15.65 25.79
C TYR A 66 -12.17 -14.13 25.67
N LEU A 67 -13.17 -13.44 26.21
CA LEU A 67 -13.19 -11.99 26.31
C LEU A 67 -12.83 -11.57 27.72
N TYR A 68 -11.80 -10.75 27.87
CA TYR A 68 -11.35 -10.23 29.16
C TYR A 68 -11.47 -8.72 29.26
N PHE A 69 -11.65 -8.25 30.50
CA PHE A 69 -11.59 -6.84 30.87
C PHE A 69 -10.56 -6.63 31.98
N GLY A 70 -9.71 -5.62 31.81
CA GLY A 70 -8.76 -5.12 32.81
C GLY A 70 -8.51 -3.63 32.57
N SER A 71 -7.25 -3.22 32.39
CA SER A 71 -6.93 -1.86 31.93
C SER A 71 -7.41 -1.57 30.49
N LYS A 72 -7.60 -2.63 29.68
CA LYS A 72 -8.19 -2.64 28.33
C LYS A 72 -9.07 -3.87 28.13
N ILE A 73 -9.99 -3.81 27.16
CA ILE A 73 -10.69 -5.00 26.65
C ILE A 73 -9.75 -5.75 25.71
N HIS A 74 -9.67 -7.07 25.84
CA HIS A 74 -8.86 -7.91 24.96
C HIS A 74 -9.46 -9.31 24.81
N PHE A 75 -9.12 -9.97 23.71
CA PHE A 75 -9.42 -11.39 23.52
C PHE A 75 -8.21 -12.25 23.85
N GLU A 76 -8.47 -13.44 24.37
CA GLU A 76 -7.55 -14.56 24.30
C GLU A 76 -8.17 -15.64 23.42
N LEU A 77 -7.46 -15.95 22.35
CA LEU A 77 -7.79 -17.07 21.48
C LEU A 77 -6.91 -18.26 21.88
N ARG A 78 -7.53 -19.35 22.32
CA ARG A 78 -6.82 -20.59 22.59
C ARG A 78 -6.92 -21.52 21.38
N ILE A 79 -5.77 -21.82 20.79
CA ILE A 79 -5.61 -22.79 19.69
C ILE A 79 -4.70 -23.90 20.22
N ASN A 80 -5.26 -25.05 20.56
CA ASN A 80 -4.51 -26.17 21.15
C ASN A 80 -3.70 -25.72 22.40
N SER A 81 -2.36 -25.83 22.38
CA SER A 81 -1.46 -25.39 23.46
C SER A 81 -1.01 -23.92 23.36
N TYR A 82 -1.48 -23.18 22.35
CA TYR A 82 -1.08 -21.79 22.11
C TYR A 82 -2.20 -20.82 22.53
N CYS A 83 -1.80 -19.69 23.12
CA CYS A 83 -2.68 -18.59 23.45
C CYS A 83 -2.26 -17.35 22.65
N LEU A 84 -3.16 -16.82 21.84
CA LEU A 84 -2.98 -15.57 21.12
C LEU A 84 -3.76 -14.46 21.85
N LEU A 85 -3.04 -13.44 22.30
CA LEU A 85 -3.62 -12.24 22.89
C LEU A 85 -3.93 -11.22 21.80
N ILE A 86 -5.19 -10.80 21.68
CA ILE A 86 -5.62 -9.76 20.75
C ILE A 86 -6.08 -8.57 21.57
N LEU A 87 -5.25 -7.52 21.62
CA LEU A 87 -5.58 -6.28 22.29
C LEU A 87 -6.54 -5.45 21.43
N ILE A 88 -7.62 -4.94 22.03
CA ILE A 88 -8.47 -3.95 21.38
C ILE A 88 -7.87 -2.58 21.70
N ASP A 89 -7.05 -2.05 20.79
CA ASP A 89 -6.27 -0.84 21.06
C ASP A 89 -7.07 0.48 21.00
N ASN A 90 -8.38 0.41 20.70
CA ASN A 90 -9.29 1.55 20.76
C ASN A 90 -10.63 1.10 21.35
N VAL A 91 -10.73 1.01 22.68
CA VAL A 91 -12.06 0.99 23.32
C VAL A 91 -12.70 2.34 22.96
N PRO A 92 -13.80 2.40 22.19
CA PRO A 92 -14.32 3.66 21.69
C PRO A 92 -14.59 4.62 22.84
N GLU A 93 -14.12 5.86 22.72
CA GLU A 93 -14.76 6.95 23.45
C GLU A 93 -16.24 6.98 23.06
N LEU A 94 -17.09 7.20 24.06
CA LEU A 94 -18.54 7.41 23.91
C LEU A 94 -18.78 8.43 22.81
N ARG A 95 -19.29 7.99 21.66
CA ARG A 95 -19.78 8.88 20.60
C ARG A 95 -21.17 8.42 20.18
N ASP A 96 -22.10 9.35 20.26
CA ASP A 96 -23.41 9.24 19.63
C ASP A 96 -23.21 9.08 18.12
N PHE A 97 -23.48 7.90 17.61
CA PHE A 97 -23.60 7.67 16.18
C PHE A 97 -25.05 7.96 15.77
N THR A 98 -25.35 9.24 15.55
CA THR A 98 -26.71 9.71 15.21
C THR A 98 -26.96 9.84 13.70
N GLN A 99 -26.06 9.36 12.84
CA GLN A 99 -26.36 9.32 11.41
C GLN A 99 -26.82 7.92 10.99
N GLU A 100 -28.13 7.71 11.07
CA GLU A 100 -28.79 6.76 10.19
C GLU A 100 -28.39 7.09 8.75
N CYS A 101 -27.79 6.14 8.04
CA CYS A 101 -27.56 6.30 6.62
C CYS A 101 -28.94 6.45 5.96
N ALA A 102 -29.18 7.57 5.28
CA ALA A 102 -30.51 7.91 4.75
C ALA A 102 -31.05 6.91 3.70
N SER A 103 -30.21 5.99 3.20
CA SER A 103 -30.59 4.92 2.28
C SER A 103 -29.63 3.72 2.37
N ASN A 104 -30.18 2.51 2.23
CA ASN A 104 -29.39 1.28 2.06
C ASN A 104 -28.93 1.05 0.61
N ASP A 105 -29.37 1.88 -0.33
CA ASP A 105 -28.94 1.79 -1.74
C ASP A 105 -27.50 2.31 -1.90
N PRO A 106 -26.56 1.46 -2.36
CA PRO A 106 -25.15 1.85 -2.51
C PRO A 106 -24.95 2.98 -3.51
N LEU A 107 -25.80 3.14 -4.53
CA LEU A 107 -25.69 4.22 -5.51
C LEU A 107 -26.09 5.57 -4.91
N VAL A 108 -27.12 5.58 -4.05
CA VAL A 108 -27.54 6.79 -3.32
C VAL A 108 -26.44 7.22 -2.36
N GLN A 109 -25.84 6.26 -1.64
CA GLN A 109 -24.71 6.50 -0.73
C GLN A 109 -23.48 7.06 -1.47
N ALA A 110 -23.09 6.41 -2.58
CA ALA A 110 -22.00 6.86 -3.44
C ALA A 110 -22.23 8.30 -3.93
N GLY A 111 -23.46 8.61 -4.35
CA GLY A 111 -23.83 9.95 -4.80
C GLY A 111 -23.76 11.00 -3.70
N ALA A 112 -24.14 10.67 -2.45
CA ALA A 112 -24.00 11.58 -1.32
C ALA A 112 -22.52 11.90 -1.03
N LEU A 113 -21.67 10.87 -0.94
CA LEU A 113 -20.23 11.01 -0.69
C LEU A 113 -19.52 11.82 -1.78
N LEU A 114 -19.91 11.60 -3.05
CA LEU A 114 -19.38 12.33 -4.20
C LEU A 114 -19.80 13.80 -4.17
N ARG A 115 -21.08 14.10 -3.95
CA ARG A 115 -21.60 15.48 -3.89
C ARG A 115 -20.96 16.28 -2.77
N GLU A 116 -20.80 15.69 -1.59
CA GLU A 116 -20.10 16.32 -0.46
C GLU A 116 -18.67 16.74 -0.85
N CYS A 117 -17.92 15.86 -1.51
CA CYS A 117 -16.57 16.15 -1.96
C CYS A 117 -16.53 17.22 -3.06
N LEU A 118 -17.47 17.18 -4.02
CA LEU A 118 -17.56 18.16 -5.09
C LEU A 118 -17.89 19.57 -4.56
N SER A 119 -18.74 19.67 -3.54
CA SER A 119 -19.19 20.96 -3.00
C SER A 119 -18.23 21.60 -2.00
N SER A 120 -17.44 20.80 -1.28
CA SER A 120 -16.68 21.30 -0.11
C SER A 120 -15.16 21.13 -0.18
N HIS A 121 -14.61 20.29 -1.08
CA HIS A 121 -13.18 20.00 -1.12
C HIS A 121 -12.46 20.72 -2.27
N SER A 122 -11.88 21.89 -1.98
CA SER A 122 -11.06 22.68 -2.90
C SER A 122 -9.92 21.89 -3.53
N ASP A 123 -9.16 21.12 -2.75
CA ASP A 123 -7.96 20.42 -3.23
C ASP A 123 -8.31 19.27 -4.17
N CYS A 124 -9.54 18.77 -4.08
CA CYS A 124 -10.09 17.76 -4.97
C CYS A 124 -10.67 18.39 -6.24
N ASN A 125 -11.09 19.66 -6.18
CA ASN A 125 -11.59 20.44 -7.31
C ASN A 125 -10.47 21.07 -8.13
N ASP A 126 -9.32 21.32 -7.52
CA ASP A 126 -8.15 21.83 -8.20
C ASP A 126 -7.68 20.83 -9.27
N ARG A 127 -7.82 21.24 -10.53
CA ARG A 127 -7.31 20.48 -11.68
C ARG A 127 -5.88 20.94 -11.87
N VAL A 128 -4.93 20.22 -11.27
CA VAL A 128 -3.50 20.47 -11.47
C VAL A 128 -3.24 20.49 -12.98
N ALA A 129 -2.87 21.66 -13.50
CA ALA A 129 -2.33 21.79 -14.84
C ALA A 129 -1.02 21.00 -14.85
N ILE A 130 -0.93 19.98 -15.71
CA ILE A 130 0.33 19.28 -15.94
C ILE A 130 1.19 20.25 -16.74
N GLU A 131 2.10 20.96 -16.06
CA GLU A 131 3.12 21.77 -16.72
C GLU A 131 4.25 20.86 -17.22
N GLU A 132 4.19 20.45 -18.48
CA GLU A 132 5.39 20.14 -19.28
C GLU A 132 5.21 20.74 -20.69
N ASP A 133 6.06 21.74 -20.95
CA ASP A 133 6.39 22.40 -22.22
C ASP A 133 5.30 23.21 -22.97
N GLN A 134 5.74 24.30 -23.61
CA GLN A 134 4.93 25.45 -24.08
C GLN A 134 4.00 25.17 -25.28
N SER A 135 3.38 23.99 -25.39
CA SER A 135 2.46 23.67 -26.48
C SER A 135 1.17 22.90 -26.15
N VAL A 136 0.83 22.60 -24.89
CA VAL A 136 -0.47 21.93 -24.60
C VAL A 136 -1.21 22.56 -23.41
N SER A 137 -1.97 23.62 -23.70
CA SER A 137 -3.20 23.90 -22.95
C SER A 137 -4.23 22.84 -23.34
N ARG A 138 -4.48 21.85 -22.47
CA ARG A 138 -5.71 21.03 -22.34
C ARG A 138 -5.47 19.91 -21.33
N LEU A 139 -6.44 19.62 -20.48
CA LEU A 139 -6.51 18.37 -19.72
C LEU A 139 -6.14 17.22 -20.67
N ALA A 140 -5.12 16.43 -20.34
CA ALA A 140 -4.72 15.30 -21.17
C ALA A 140 -5.82 14.23 -21.11
N LEU A 141 -6.86 14.42 -21.91
CA LEU A 141 -8.01 13.54 -22.00
C LEU A 141 -7.56 12.16 -22.47
N PRO A 142 -8.22 11.08 -22.02
CA PRO A 142 -7.99 9.76 -22.57
C PRO A 142 -8.21 9.78 -24.08
N ARG A 143 -7.47 8.95 -24.83
CA ARG A 143 -7.66 8.84 -26.28
C ARG A 143 -9.08 8.38 -26.62
N ARG A 144 -9.62 7.45 -25.80
CA ARG A 144 -10.93 6.85 -26.01
C ARG A 144 -11.75 6.84 -24.73
N LEU A 145 -13.06 7.02 -24.86
CA LEU A 145 -14.01 6.98 -23.76
C LEU A 145 -15.28 6.23 -24.19
N LEU A 146 -15.94 5.56 -23.24
CA LEU A 146 -17.26 4.99 -23.45
C LEU A 146 -18.31 6.09 -23.23
N ASP A 147 -19.15 6.35 -24.22
CA ASP A 147 -20.39 7.11 -24.03
C ASP A 147 -21.47 6.17 -23.51
N VAL A 148 -21.83 6.34 -22.23
CA VAL A 148 -22.83 5.51 -21.56
C VAL A 148 -24.23 6.13 -21.57
N SER A 149 -24.47 7.22 -22.30
CA SER A 149 -25.79 7.89 -22.30
C SER A 149 -26.90 7.11 -23.03
N ARG A 150 -26.55 6.22 -23.97
CA ARG A 150 -27.50 5.62 -24.94
C ARG A 150 -28.06 4.25 -24.54
N GLY A 151 -28.95 4.19 -23.53
CA GLY A 151 -29.77 3.00 -23.27
C GLY A 151 -28.97 1.67 -23.22
N SER A 152 -29.25 0.74 -24.13
CA SER A 152 -28.56 -0.56 -24.21
C SER A 152 -27.35 -0.60 -25.17
N THR A 153 -27.05 0.48 -25.88
CA THR A 153 -25.87 0.57 -26.77
C THR A 153 -24.80 1.43 -26.13
N ILE A 154 -23.60 0.88 -25.98
CA ILE A 154 -22.46 1.58 -25.38
C ILE A 154 -21.42 1.81 -26.48
N SER A 155 -21.13 3.07 -26.77
CA SER A 155 -20.20 3.43 -27.85
C SER A 155 -18.85 3.81 -27.26
N VAL A 156 -17.79 3.10 -27.62
CA VAL A 156 -16.41 3.59 -27.41
C VAL A 156 -16.14 4.59 -28.52
N VAL A 157 -15.75 5.82 -28.16
CA VAL A 157 -15.48 6.90 -29.11
C VAL A 157 -14.05 7.37 -29.02
N ASP A 158 -13.46 7.77 -30.16
CA ASP A 158 -12.22 8.55 -30.15
C ASP A 158 -12.55 10.01 -29.78
N VAL A 159 -11.88 10.50 -28.73
CA VAL A 159 -12.18 11.80 -28.12
C VAL A 159 -11.82 12.94 -29.08
N GLN A 160 -10.68 12.84 -29.77
CA GLN A 160 -10.20 13.91 -30.63
C GLN A 160 -11.01 13.98 -31.93
N ASP A 161 -11.40 12.84 -32.50
CA ASP A 161 -12.32 12.77 -33.63
C ASP A 161 -13.67 13.43 -33.28
N CYS A 162 -14.25 13.08 -32.13
CA CYS A 162 -15.54 13.64 -31.70
C CYS A 162 -15.49 15.16 -31.47
N ILE A 163 -14.39 15.67 -30.90
CA ILE A 163 -14.19 17.11 -30.73
C ILE A 163 -14.09 17.80 -32.10
N SER A 164 -13.31 17.21 -33.02
CA SER A 164 -13.07 17.78 -34.35
C SER A 164 -14.35 17.82 -35.20
N LEU A 165 -15.24 16.84 -35.01
CA LEU A 165 -16.56 16.78 -35.64
C LEU A 165 -17.63 17.61 -34.92
N GLY A 166 -17.31 18.26 -33.80
CA GLY A 166 -18.27 19.06 -33.02
C GLY A 166 -19.35 18.26 -32.30
N LEU A 167 -19.11 16.96 -32.06
CA LEU A 167 -20.08 16.06 -31.41
C LEU A 167 -20.13 16.23 -29.88
N ALA A 168 -19.03 16.69 -29.28
CA ALA A 168 -18.94 17.07 -27.87
C ALA A 168 -17.72 17.98 -27.65
N SER A 169 -17.79 18.84 -26.65
CA SER A 169 -16.71 19.74 -26.26
C SER A 169 -15.65 19.05 -25.39
N THR A 170 -14.45 19.63 -25.33
CA THR A 170 -13.41 19.23 -24.36
C THR A 170 -13.92 19.30 -22.91
N ALA A 171 -14.78 20.27 -22.59
CA ALA A 171 -15.35 20.42 -21.26
C ALA A 171 -16.25 19.23 -20.89
N GLU A 172 -17.08 18.76 -21.83
CA GLU A 172 -17.92 17.57 -21.64
C GLU A 172 -17.09 16.31 -21.47
N PHE A 173 -16.08 16.09 -22.33
CA PHE A 173 -15.18 14.94 -22.20
C PHE A 173 -14.37 14.95 -20.91
N SER A 174 -14.13 16.11 -20.30
CA SER A 174 -13.45 16.21 -19.01
C SER A 174 -14.29 15.74 -17.82
N GLN A 175 -15.58 15.46 -18.02
CA GLN A 175 -16.51 14.95 -17.00
C GLN A 175 -16.67 13.43 -17.10
N TYR A 176 -15.56 12.72 -17.29
CA TYR A 176 -15.52 11.26 -17.33
C TYR A 176 -15.23 10.67 -15.95
N CYS A 177 -15.63 9.42 -15.73
CA CYS A 177 -15.17 8.59 -14.63
C CYS A 177 -14.32 7.42 -15.14
N THR A 178 -13.59 6.76 -14.24
CA THR A 178 -12.79 5.57 -14.56
C THR A 178 -13.26 4.38 -13.72
N LEU A 179 -12.99 3.17 -14.21
CA LEU A 179 -13.20 1.92 -13.47
C LEU A 179 -11.86 1.33 -13.01
N SER A 180 -11.75 1.00 -11.72
CA SER A 180 -10.69 0.19 -11.13
C SER A 180 -11.27 -1.18 -10.77
N TYR A 181 -10.77 -2.24 -11.42
CA TYR A 181 -11.33 -3.59 -11.31
C TYR A 181 -10.30 -4.69 -11.57
N ARG A 182 -10.69 -5.94 -11.31
CA ARG A 182 -9.90 -7.14 -11.63
C ARG A 182 -10.44 -7.83 -12.88
N TRP A 183 -9.55 -8.19 -13.79
CA TRP A 183 -9.92 -8.97 -14.97
C TRP A 183 -10.37 -10.39 -14.59
N GLY A 184 -9.69 -11.02 -13.63
CA GLY A 184 -9.90 -12.42 -13.23
C GLY A 184 -9.05 -13.40 -14.06
N SER A 185 -9.21 -14.70 -13.82
CA SER A 185 -8.47 -15.77 -14.53
C SER A 185 -9.13 -16.23 -15.84
N ALA A 186 -10.39 -15.87 -16.07
CA ALA A 186 -11.11 -16.18 -17.29
C ALA A 186 -10.90 -15.08 -18.35
N VAL A 187 -10.63 -15.47 -19.60
CA VAL A 187 -10.67 -14.55 -20.74
C VAL A 187 -12.09 -14.00 -20.85
N HIS A 188 -12.28 -12.70 -20.65
CA HIS A 188 -13.57 -12.08 -20.89
C HIS A 188 -13.65 -11.62 -22.35
N SER A 189 -14.78 -11.91 -23.00
CA SER A 189 -15.01 -11.68 -24.43
C SER A 189 -15.18 -10.20 -24.80
N CYS A 190 -15.36 -9.32 -23.81
CA CYS A 190 -15.57 -7.89 -24.02
C CYS A 190 -14.25 -7.14 -23.84
N ILE A 191 -13.46 -7.09 -24.91
CA ILE A 191 -12.22 -6.31 -25.03
C ILE A 191 -12.20 -5.57 -26.36
N LEU A 192 -11.44 -4.49 -26.44
CA LEU A 192 -11.15 -3.83 -27.70
C LEU A 192 -10.02 -4.58 -28.40
N SER A 193 -10.37 -5.45 -29.36
CA SER A 193 -9.41 -6.31 -30.04
C SER A 193 -8.73 -5.68 -31.27
N GLU A 194 -9.27 -4.58 -31.79
CA GLU A 194 -8.80 -3.97 -33.04
C GLU A 194 -9.04 -2.46 -33.02
N PRO A 195 -8.20 -1.67 -33.70
CA PRO A 195 -8.42 -0.24 -33.86
C PRO A 195 -9.69 0.05 -34.69
N PHE A 196 -10.28 1.22 -34.49
CA PHE A 196 -11.44 1.69 -35.22
C PHE A 196 -11.32 3.20 -35.50
N THR A 197 -12.17 3.71 -36.39
CA THR A 197 -12.28 5.15 -36.69
C THR A 197 -13.62 5.68 -36.19
N GLY A 198 -13.64 6.81 -35.50
CA GLY A 198 -14.86 7.40 -34.95
C GLY A 198 -15.39 6.68 -33.71
N HIS A 199 -16.10 5.56 -33.88
CA HIS A 199 -16.69 4.81 -32.76
C HIS A 199 -16.79 3.29 -32.99
N LYS A 200 -16.90 2.55 -31.90
CA LYS A 200 -17.22 1.12 -31.88
C LYS A 200 -18.29 0.83 -30.84
N ASP A 201 -19.37 0.18 -31.27
CA ASP A 201 -20.52 -0.12 -30.42
C ASP A 201 -20.41 -1.48 -29.75
N PHE A 202 -20.86 -1.53 -28.51
CA PHE A 202 -21.00 -2.73 -27.70
C PHE A 202 -22.42 -2.81 -27.15
N SER A 203 -22.98 -4.02 -27.12
CA SER A 203 -24.28 -4.28 -26.48
C SER A 203 -24.11 -4.35 -24.96
N PHE A 204 -24.85 -3.52 -24.22
CA PHE A 204 -24.87 -3.53 -22.75
C PHE A 204 -25.15 -4.93 -22.20
N GLU A 205 -26.10 -5.67 -22.81
CA GLU A 205 -26.48 -7.00 -22.32
C GLU A 205 -25.38 -8.05 -22.49
N ALA A 206 -24.52 -7.88 -23.47
CA ALA A 206 -23.39 -8.78 -23.73
C ALA A 206 -22.16 -8.47 -22.86
N MET A 207 -22.17 -7.37 -22.11
CA MET A 207 -21.04 -6.98 -21.27
C MET A 207 -20.93 -7.84 -20.00
N PRO A 208 -19.70 -8.07 -19.49
CA PRO A 208 -19.46 -8.64 -18.17
C PRO A 208 -20.17 -7.86 -17.05
N GLN A 209 -20.57 -8.55 -15.99
CA GLN A 209 -21.37 -7.95 -14.92
C GLN A 209 -20.69 -6.76 -14.24
N THR A 210 -19.38 -6.79 -14.04
CA THR A 210 -18.62 -5.67 -13.45
C THR A 210 -18.66 -4.43 -14.34
N PHE A 211 -18.69 -4.58 -15.67
CA PHE A 211 -18.84 -3.45 -16.60
C PHE A 211 -20.27 -2.92 -16.59
N LYS A 212 -21.28 -3.80 -16.55
CA LYS A 212 -22.68 -3.41 -16.38
C LYS A 212 -22.87 -2.58 -15.12
N ASP A 213 -22.37 -3.06 -13.99
CA ASP A 213 -22.43 -2.37 -12.70
C ASP A 213 -21.72 -1.01 -12.73
N ALA A 214 -20.57 -0.91 -13.40
CA ALA A 214 -19.84 0.35 -13.59
C ALA A 214 -20.64 1.36 -14.43
N ILE A 215 -21.27 0.91 -15.52
CA ILE A 215 -22.13 1.74 -16.37
C ILE A 215 -23.37 2.22 -15.61
N ILE A 216 -24.02 1.33 -14.85
CA ILE A 216 -25.16 1.67 -13.98
C ILE A 216 -24.73 2.74 -12.97
N THR A 217 -23.57 2.55 -12.34
CA THR A 217 -23.02 3.50 -11.36
C THR A 217 -22.71 4.85 -12.01
N ALA A 218 -22.04 4.87 -13.17
CA ALA A 218 -21.74 6.10 -13.90
C ALA A 218 -23.01 6.88 -14.24
N ARG A 219 -24.04 6.20 -14.76
CA ARG A 219 -25.36 6.80 -15.05
C ARG A 219 -26.03 7.36 -13.79
N ALA A 220 -26.08 6.58 -12.71
CA ALA A 220 -26.68 7.00 -11.45
C ALA A 220 -25.99 8.23 -10.84
N LEU A 221 -24.69 8.36 -11.06
CA LEU A 221 -23.87 9.51 -10.61
C LEU A 221 -23.75 10.61 -11.67
N SER A 222 -24.54 10.57 -12.75
CA SER A 222 -24.58 11.58 -13.81
C SER A 222 -23.27 11.78 -14.59
N ALA A 223 -22.44 10.73 -14.71
CA ALA A 223 -21.28 10.71 -15.59
C ALA A 223 -21.66 10.11 -16.95
N ARG A 224 -21.52 10.89 -18.02
CA ARG A 224 -21.77 10.44 -19.41
C ARG A 224 -20.65 9.56 -19.95
N PHE A 225 -19.41 9.86 -19.57
CA PHE A 225 -18.23 9.19 -20.11
C PHE A 225 -17.58 8.30 -19.06
N LEU A 226 -17.21 7.08 -19.46
CA LEU A 226 -16.53 6.10 -18.61
C LEU A 226 -15.28 5.60 -19.32
N TRP A 227 -14.18 5.45 -18.59
CA TRP A 227 -12.96 4.84 -19.07
C TRP A 227 -12.76 3.46 -18.44
N ILE A 228 -12.56 2.45 -19.28
CA ILE A 228 -12.25 1.06 -18.89
C ILE A 228 -11.08 0.63 -19.77
N ASP A 229 -9.94 0.29 -19.17
CA ASP A 229 -8.70 -0.12 -19.87
C ASP A 229 -8.96 -1.17 -20.97
N ALA A 230 -9.72 -2.22 -20.67
CA ALA A 230 -10.06 -3.29 -21.61
C ALA A 230 -10.81 -2.82 -22.86
N LEU A 231 -11.52 -1.70 -22.80
CA LEU A 231 -12.34 -1.18 -23.91
C LEU A 231 -11.81 0.12 -24.50
N CYS A 232 -10.93 0.82 -23.77
CA CYS A 232 -10.31 2.06 -24.21
C CYS A 232 -8.88 1.85 -24.75
N ILE A 233 -8.25 0.71 -24.51
CA ILE A 233 -6.93 0.33 -25.03
C ILE A 233 -7.09 -0.92 -25.90
N VAL A 234 -6.45 -0.97 -27.06
CA VAL A 234 -6.43 -2.12 -27.96
C VAL A 234 -5.59 -3.24 -27.35
N GLN A 235 -6.20 -4.42 -27.13
CA GLN A 235 -5.64 -5.53 -26.35
C GLN A 235 -5.00 -6.65 -27.18
N SER A 236 -5.08 -6.60 -28.52
CA SER A 236 -4.65 -7.71 -29.39
C SER A 236 -3.17 -7.61 -29.79
N SER A 237 -2.41 -8.68 -29.54
CA SER A 237 -1.02 -8.82 -30.00
C SER A 237 -0.88 -9.08 -31.51
N ALA A 238 -1.97 -9.47 -32.20
CA ALA A 238 -1.94 -9.81 -33.62
C ALA A 238 -1.76 -8.59 -34.55
N TYR A 239 -1.95 -7.37 -34.04
CA TYR A 239 -1.82 -6.13 -34.80
C TYR A 239 -0.51 -5.37 -34.52
N GLY A 240 0.50 -6.09 -34.01
CA GLY A 240 1.85 -5.59 -33.76
C GLY A 240 2.12 -5.37 -32.26
N ASP A 241 3.25 -5.88 -31.78
CA ASP A 241 3.72 -5.75 -30.41
C ASP A 241 3.45 -4.35 -29.82
N ASP A 242 2.80 -4.31 -28.66
CA ASP A 242 2.83 -3.22 -27.68
C ASP A 242 2.48 -1.77 -28.10
N THR A 243 2.12 -1.44 -29.35
CA THR A 243 2.02 -0.02 -29.76
C THR A 243 0.99 0.80 -28.96
N ASP A 244 -0.27 0.39 -28.87
CA ASP A 244 -1.30 1.16 -28.15
C ASP A 244 -1.08 1.11 -26.62
N TRP A 245 -0.56 -0.01 -26.09
CA TRP A 245 -0.19 -0.11 -24.67
C TRP A 245 1.02 0.76 -24.32
N SER A 246 2.01 0.85 -25.22
CA SER A 246 3.20 1.70 -25.04
C SER A 246 2.85 3.18 -25.00
N GLU A 247 1.76 3.59 -25.66
CA GLU A 247 1.23 4.96 -25.59
C GLU A 247 0.32 5.17 -24.37
N GLU A 248 -0.64 4.28 -24.12
CA GLU A 248 -1.68 4.50 -23.10
C GLU A 248 -1.25 4.06 -21.68
N GLY A 249 -0.42 3.02 -21.56
CA GLY A 249 0.09 2.52 -20.28
C GLY A 249 0.80 3.60 -19.45
N PRO A 250 1.79 4.34 -20.02
CA PRO A 250 2.43 5.46 -19.33
C PRO A 250 1.48 6.61 -18.98
N ARG A 251 0.36 6.75 -19.70
CA ARG A 251 -0.65 7.81 -19.49
C ARG A 251 -1.71 7.45 -18.45
N MET A 252 -1.81 6.18 -18.03
CA MET A 252 -2.83 5.72 -17.08
C MET A 252 -2.96 6.64 -15.85
N GLY A 253 -1.84 7.07 -15.28
CA GLY A 253 -1.89 7.91 -14.08
C GLY A 253 -2.58 9.25 -14.30
N VAL A 254 -2.34 9.86 -15.45
CA VAL A 254 -2.98 11.11 -15.86
C VAL A 254 -4.47 10.89 -16.15
N ILE A 255 -4.83 9.73 -16.70
CA ILE A 255 -6.22 9.33 -16.92
C ILE A 255 -6.98 9.21 -15.58
N TYR A 256 -6.43 8.53 -14.58
CA TYR A 256 -7.08 8.45 -13.26
C TYR A 256 -7.10 9.81 -12.52
N GLN A 257 -6.06 10.62 -12.69
CA GLN A 257 -5.98 11.96 -12.10
C GLN A 257 -6.98 12.95 -12.70
N GLY A 258 -7.19 12.89 -14.01
CA GLY A 258 -8.12 13.74 -14.76
C GLY A 258 -9.59 13.40 -14.53
N ALA A 259 -9.89 12.16 -14.12
CA ALA A 259 -11.26 11.69 -13.91
C ALA A 259 -12.01 12.54 -12.87
N LEU A 260 -13.33 12.70 -13.05
CA LEU A 260 -14.22 13.34 -12.08
C LEU A 260 -14.26 12.54 -10.77
N PHE A 261 -14.36 11.22 -10.90
CA PHE A 261 -14.23 10.22 -9.85
C PHE A 261 -13.87 8.86 -10.45
N THR A 262 -13.35 7.97 -9.61
CA THR A 262 -13.02 6.60 -9.95
C THR A 262 -13.94 5.64 -9.20
N ILE A 263 -14.51 4.68 -9.91
CA ILE A 263 -15.31 3.58 -9.37
C ILE A 263 -14.34 2.44 -9.07
N ALA A 264 -14.21 2.02 -7.81
CA ALA A 264 -13.40 0.88 -7.43
C ALA A 264 -14.29 -0.31 -7.05
N ALA A 265 -14.33 -1.33 -7.91
CA ALA A 265 -15.08 -2.57 -7.73
C ALA A 265 -14.36 -3.48 -6.70
N THR A 266 -14.26 -3.00 -5.46
CA THR A 266 -13.35 -3.54 -4.43
C THR A 266 -13.79 -4.92 -3.93
N CYS A 267 -15.09 -5.21 -3.94
CA CYS A 267 -15.65 -6.52 -3.60
C CYS A 267 -15.82 -7.48 -4.79
N ALA A 268 -15.46 -7.08 -6.01
CA ALA A 268 -15.51 -7.93 -7.20
C ALA A 268 -14.15 -8.61 -7.44
N GLU A 269 -14.18 -9.91 -7.67
CA GLU A 269 -12.98 -10.74 -7.86
C GLU A 269 -12.61 -10.90 -9.34
N SER A 270 -13.55 -10.62 -10.25
CA SER A 270 -13.35 -10.67 -11.71
C SER A 270 -14.31 -9.74 -12.48
N THR A 271 -14.17 -9.69 -13.81
CA THR A 271 -15.06 -8.95 -14.71
C THR A 271 -16.49 -9.47 -14.74
N ASN A 272 -16.70 -10.76 -14.50
CA ASN A 272 -18.02 -11.39 -14.58
C ASN A 272 -18.76 -11.41 -13.24
N ASP A 273 -18.11 -10.95 -12.17
CA ASP A 273 -18.58 -11.11 -10.81
C ASP A 273 -19.65 -10.08 -10.42
N GLY A 274 -19.47 -8.84 -10.85
CA GLY A 274 -20.27 -7.71 -10.37
C GLY A 274 -19.89 -7.29 -8.96
N PHE A 275 -20.20 -6.05 -8.61
CA PHE A 275 -19.93 -5.49 -7.29
C PHE A 275 -21.20 -4.96 -6.59
N LEU A 276 -22.21 -4.47 -7.32
CA LEU A 276 -23.34 -3.76 -6.71
C LEU A 276 -24.17 -4.65 -5.78
N SER A 277 -24.44 -5.89 -6.17
CA SER A 277 -25.20 -6.86 -5.36
C SER A 277 -24.47 -7.32 -4.10
N LYS A 278 -23.14 -7.12 -4.04
CA LYS A 278 -22.29 -7.53 -2.92
C LYS A 278 -22.11 -6.43 -1.88
N VAL A 279 -22.48 -5.18 -2.19
CA VAL A 279 -22.23 -4.04 -1.31
C VAL A 279 -23.01 -4.20 -0.01
N GLY A 280 -22.33 -4.01 1.12
CA GLY A 280 -22.96 -4.08 2.44
C GLY A 280 -23.42 -5.47 2.89
N THR A 281 -23.21 -6.53 2.09
CA THR A 281 -23.63 -7.90 2.43
C THR A 281 -22.91 -8.49 3.66
N GLU A 282 -21.71 -7.99 3.97
CA GLU A 282 -20.94 -8.36 5.18
C GLU A 282 -20.95 -7.24 6.23
N LEU A 283 -21.72 -6.17 5.99
CA LEU A 283 -21.94 -5.15 6.99
C LEU A 283 -22.95 -5.66 8.01
N VAL A 284 -22.48 -5.87 9.23
CA VAL A 284 -23.35 -6.18 10.36
C VAL A 284 -23.51 -4.92 11.20
N LEU A 285 -24.61 -4.19 11.01
CA LEU A 285 -24.90 -3.03 11.85
C LEU A 285 -25.36 -3.51 13.23
N ALA A 286 -24.55 -3.27 14.27
CA ALA A 286 -24.98 -3.45 15.66
C ALA A 286 -25.50 -2.12 16.19
N LYS A 287 -26.60 -2.10 16.95
CA LYS A 287 -26.93 -0.87 17.70
C LYS A 287 -25.91 -0.68 18.83
N PRO A 288 -25.59 0.57 19.23
CA PRO A 288 -24.82 0.81 20.44
C PRO A 288 -25.42 0.01 21.60
N CYS A 289 -24.64 -0.92 22.15
CA CYS A 289 -25.13 -1.79 23.21
C CYS A 289 -24.86 -1.13 24.55
N GLU A 290 -25.94 -0.84 25.30
CA GLU A 290 -25.83 -0.38 26.68
C GLU A 290 -25.31 -1.51 27.57
N ILE A 291 -24.08 -1.38 28.05
CA ILE A 291 -23.52 -2.25 29.08
C ILE A 291 -23.59 -1.54 30.43
N PRO A 292 -24.33 -2.08 31.40
CA PRO A 292 -24.34 -1.51 32.75
C PRO A 292 -22.98 -1.68 33.42
N GLN A 293 -22.40 -0.56 33.87
CA GLN A 293 -21.28 -0.50 34.79
C GLN A 293 -21.85 -0.23 36.20
N HIS A 294 -21.70 -1.18 37.12
CA HIS A 294 -22.17 -0.99 38.50
C HIS A 294 -21.23 -0.04 39.23
N SER A 295 -21.68 1.09 39.77
CA SER A 295 -20.88 1.88 40.74
C SER A 295 -20.98 1.30 42.15
N MET A 296 -20.05 1.68 43.04
CA MET A 296 -20.13 1.33 44.47
C MET A 296 -21.31 2.01 45.19
N THR A 297 -22.01 2.94 44.54
CA THR A 297 -23.08 3.78 45.11
C THR A 297 -24.45 3.49 44.49
N GLU A 298 -24.70 2.26 44.02
CA GLU A 298 -25.95 1.80 43.39
C GLU A 298 -26.38 2.53 42.09
N GLN A 299 -25.66 3.58 41.65
CA GLN A 299 -25.86 4.16 40.33
C GLN A 299 -25.30 3.23 39.25
N VAL A 300 -26.15 2.87 38.29
CA VAL A 300 -25.76 2.20 37.04
C VAL A 300 -25.25 3.28 36.09
N LEU A 301 -23.96 3.25 35.78
CA LEU A 301 -23.40 4.04 34.68
C LEU A 301 -23.53 3.22 33.40
N SER A 302 -24.18 3.76 32.38
CA SER A 302 -24.33 3.13 31.08
C SER A 302 -23.03 3.32 30.27
N CYS A 303 -22.33 2.25 29.93
CA CYS A 303 -21.25 2.28 28.95
C CYS A 303 -21.79 1.81 27.60
N PHE A 304 -21.63 2.60 26.54
CA PHE A 304 -21.99 2.15 25.18
C PHE A 304 -20.75 1.57 24.51
N LEU A 305 -20.80 0.28 24.15
CA LEU A 305 -19.84 -0.26 23.17
C LEU A 305 -20.33 0.13 21.79
N ASN A 306 -19.51 0.92 21.09
CA ASN A 306 -19.81 1.35 19.73
C ASN A 306 -19.31 0.33 18.70
N ILE A 307 -19.99 0.29 17.56
CA ILE A 307 -19.64 -0.51 16.38
C ILE A 307 -18.18 -0.27 16.04
N ALA A 308 -17.44 -1.35 15.74
CA ALA A 308 -16.14 -1.18 15.10
C ALA A 308 -16.37 -0.37 13.82
N GLU A 309 -15.73 0.79 13.71
CA GLU A 309 -15.73 1.54 12.47
C GLU A 309 -15.28 0.59 11.34
N PRO A 310 -15.99 0.54 10.20
CA PRO A 310 -15.59 -0.30 9.08
C PRO A 310 -14.10 -0.07 8.75
N SER A 311 -13.28 -1.11 8.86
CA SER A 311 -11.82 -0.98 8.70
C SER A 311 -11.48 -0.83 7.22
N LEU A 312 -11.07 0.36 6.81
CA LEU A 312 -10.59 0.60 5.45
C LEU A 312 -9.43 -0.34 5.13
N TYR A 313 -8.49 -0.52 6.07
CA TYR A 313 -7.37 -1.43 5.85
C TYR A 313 -7.81 -2.86 5.52
N SER A 314 -8.80 -3.38 6.24
CA SER A 314 -9.24 -4.78 6.11
C SER A 314 -10.04 -5.04 4.83
N PHE A 315 -10.87 -4.08 4.40
CA PHE A 315 -11.79 -4.28 3.27
C PHE A 315 -11.37 -3.57 1.98
N VAL A 316 -10.45 -2.62 2.07
CA VAL A 316 -9.87 -1.93 0.91
C VAL A 316 -8.41 -2.30 0.75
N SER A 317 -7.52 -1.96 1.70
CA SER A 317 -6.08 -2.16 1.48
C SER A 317 -5.66 -3.64 1.35
N LYS A 318 -6.35 -4.55 2.05
CA LYS A 318 -6.18 -6.01 1.91
C LYS A 318 -7.06 -6.65 0.83
N SER A 319 -7.88 -5.88 0.13
CA SER A 319 -8.73 -6.44 -0.92
C SER A 319 -7.87 -6.98 -2.06
N GLU A 320 -8.39 -7.99 -2.76
CA GLU A 320 -7.69 -8.57 -3.89
C GLU A 320 -7.43 -7.55 -5.00
N LEU A 321 -8.30 -6.54 -5.14
CA LEU A 321 -8.11 -5.43 -6.07
C LEU A 321 -6.80 -4.69 -5.76
N ASN A 322 -6.61 -4.29 -4.50
CA ASN A 322 -5.42 -3.56 -4.06
C ASN A 322 -4.16 -4.43 -3.96
N SER A 323 -4.29 -5.75 -4.10
CA SER A 323 -3.12 -6.63 -4.28
C SER A 323 -2.43 -6.45 -5.63
N ARG A 324 -3.04 -5.77 -6.62
CA ARG A 324 -2.42 -5.53 -7.94
C ARG A 324 -1.56 -4.27 -7.95
N GLY A 325 -0.39 -4.34 -8.59
CA GLY A 325 0.58 -3.25 -8.65
C GLY A 325 0.05 -1.97 -9.32
N TRP A 326 -0.58 -2.11 -10.49
CA TRP A 326 -1.16 -0.98 -11.22
C TRP A 326 -2.30 -0.28 -10.47
N VAL A 327 -3.10 -1.01 -9.68
CA VAL A 327 -4.20 -0.45 -8.87
C VAL A 327 -3.70 0.57 -7.84
N GLN A 328 -2.45 0.47 -7.40
CA GLN A 328 -1.85 1.44 -6.49
C GLN A 328 -1.78 2.84 -7.11
N GLN A 329 -1.45 2.92 -8.40
CA GLN A 329 -1.45 4.16 -9.17
C GLN A 329 -2.87 4.68 -9.35
N GLU A 330 -3.82 3.79 -9.70
CA GLU A 330 -5.24 4.13 -9.86
C GLU A 330 -5.80 4.74 -8.57
N ARG A 331 -5.52 4.13 -7.41
CA ARG A 331 -5.99 4.57 -6.10
C ARG A 331 -5.38 5.91 -5.68
N VAL A 332 -4.06 6.05 -5.78
CA VAL A 332 -3.33 7.22 -5.28
C VAL A 332 -3.54 8.46 -6.16
N LEU A 333 -3.72 8.27 -7.47
CA LEU A 333 -3.90 9.38 -8.43
C LEU A 333 -5.36 9.80 -8.60
N SER A 334 -6.32 9.01 -8.12
CA SER A 334 -7.73 9.40 -8.14
C SER A 334 -8.02 10.52 -7.15
N ARG A 335 -8.45 11.69 -7.64
CA ARG A 335 -8.90 12.83 -6.80
C ARG A 335 -10.09 12.47 -5.90
N ARG A 336 -10.94 11.56 -6.40
CA ARG A 336 -12.11 11.02 -5.71
C ARG A 336 -12.25 9.55 -6.08
N LEU A 337 -12.18 8.68 -5.09
CA LEU A 337 -12.25 7.24 -5.27
C LEU A 337 -13.41 6.70 -4.45
N LEU A 338 -14.34 6.00 -5.11
CA LEU A 338 -15.50 5.38 -4.49
C LEU A 338 -15.29 3.86 -4.47
N HIS A 339 -15.01 3.31 -3.29
CA HIS A 339 -14.88 1.87 -3.08
C HIS A 339 -16.24 1.25 -2.80
N PHE A 340 -16.64 0.34 -3.68
CA PHE A 340 -17.76 -0.56 -3.44
C PHE A 340 -17.24 -1.83 -2.78
N THR A 341 -17.53 -1.99 -1.50
CA THR A 341 -17.02 -3.10 -0.68
C THR A 341 -18.16 -3.91 -0.06
N LYS A 342 -17.86 -5.09 0.46
CA LYS A 342 -18.85 -5.89 1.21
C LYS A 342 -19.31 -5.25 2.52
N GLN A 343 -18.63 -4.20 3.01
CA GLN A 343 -19.03 -3.42 4.19
C GLN A 343 -19.76 -2.11 3.85
N GLY A 344 -19.98 -1.82 2.57
CA GLY A 344 -20.62 -0.58 2.13
C GLY A 344 -19.71 0.24 1.23
N VAL A 345 -20.10 1.50 1.01
CA VAL A 345 -19.38 2.42 0.14
C VAL A 345 -18.43 3.28 0.96
N PHE A 346 -17.19 3.43 0.47
CA PHE A 346 -16.19 4.31 1.06
C PHE A 346 -15.71 5.33 0.03
N ARG A 347 -15.41 6.54 0.49
CA ARG A 347 -14.77 7.59 -0.28
C ARG A 347 -13.38 7.85 0.25
N GLU A 348 -12.41 7.78 -0.64
CA GLU A 348 -11.12 8.45 -0.46
C GLU A 348 -10.99 9.66 -1.39
N CYS A 349 -10.32 10.71 -0.92
CA CYS A 349 -10.05 11.92 -1.71
C CYS A 349 -8.77 12.62 -1.22
N TYR A 350 -8.40 13.78 -1.76
CA TYR A 350 -7.16 14.49 -1.41
C TYR A 350 -7.24 15.44 -0.22
N GLN A 351 -8.43 15.69 0.35
CA GLN A 351 -8.58 16.70 1.40
C GLN A 351 -9.10 16.13 2.72
N SER A 352 -10.11 15.26 2.65
CA SER A 352 -10.70 14.66 3.85
C SER A 352 -10.13 13.27 4.12
N PRO A 353 -10.00 12.87 5.40
CA PRO A 353 -9.94 11.47 5.80
C PRO A 353 -11.03 10.63 5.13
N VAL A 354 -10.82 9.32 5.15
CA VAL A 354 -11.75 8.36 4.56
C VAL A 354 -13.11 8.47 5.23
N HIS A 355 -14.14 8.47 4.41
CA HIS A 355 -15.52 8.53 4.85
C HIS A 355 -16.27 7.33 4.29
N SER A 356 -16.95 6.59 5.15
CA SER A 356 -17.89 5.55 4.74
C SER A 356 -19.30 6.13 4.62
N SER A 357 -20.24 5.39 4.06
CA SER A 357 -21.67 5.74 4.10
C SER A 357 -22.24 5.88 5.52
N TYR A 358 -21.52 5.34 6.51
CA TYR A 358 -21.94 5.35 7.91
C TYR A 358 -21.28 6.49 8.68
N GLY A 359 -20.09 6.95 8.27
CA GLY A 359 -19.40 8.04 8.95
C GLY A 359 -17.91 8.04 8.71
N LYS A 360 -17.19 8.89 9.44
CA LYS A 360 -15.72 8.93 9.41
C LYS A 360 -15.16 7.59 9.88
N VAL A 361 -14.23 7.06 9.09
CA VAL A 361 -13.41 5.93 9.49
C VAL A 361 -12.21 6.50 10.27
N GLY A 362 -11.81 5.85 11.36
CA GLY A 362 -10.79 6.32 12.29
C GLY A 362 -9.38 6.43 11.69
N LYS A 363 -8.36 6.49 12.56
CA LYS A 363 -6.96 6.65 12.15
C LYS A 363 -6.45 5.37 11.46
N ASP A 364 -6.70 5.25 10.17
CA ASP A 364 -6.01 4.30 9.29
C ASP A 364 -5.00 5.06 8.43
N TYR A 365 -3.73 4.65 8.48
CA TYR A 365 -2.68 5.16 7.61
C TYR A 365 -2.97 4.72 6.18
N THR A 366 -3.69 5.54 5.41
CA THR A 366 -4.02 5.21 4.04
C THR A 366 -2.87 5.56 3.11
N GLN A 367 -2.75 4.86 1.99
CA GLN A 367 -1.75 5.19 0.96
C GLN A 367 -1.91 6.63 0.42
N LEU A 368 -3.13 7.17 0.50
CA LEU A 368 -3.42 8.56 0.17
C LEU A 368 -2.95 9.55 1.23
N GLN A 369 -2.67 9.14 2.47
CA GLN A 369 -2.12 10.01 3.50
C GLN A 369 -0.83 10.69 3.02
N MET A 370 0.01 9.97 2.29
CA MET A 370 1.20 10.53 1.67
C MET A 370 0.87 11.69 0.74
N VAL A 371 -0.05 11.50 -0.22
CA VAL A 371 -0.43 12.57 -1.16
C VAL A 371 -1.05 13.76 -0.43
N ARG A 372 -1.89 13.51 0.58
CA ARG A 372 -2.49 14.58 1.41
C ARG A 372 -1.42 15.34 2.18
N ALA A 373 -0.48 14.61 2.80
CA ALA A 373 0.62 15.18 3.56
C ALA A 373 1.51 16.04 2.65
N THR A 374 1.93 15.53 1.50
CA THR A 374 2.78 16.28 0.56
C THR A 374 2.07 17.53 0.00
N ARG A 375 0.74 17.50 -0.18
CA ARG A 375 -0.03 18.68 -0.63
C ARG A 375 -0.19 19.75 0.44
N SER A 376 -0.23 19.36 1.72
CA SER A 376 -0.44 20.28 2.85
C SER A 376 0.86 20.74 3.51
N ALA A 377 1.96 20.03 3.28
CA ALA A 377 3.27 20.32 3.81
C ALA A 377 4.20 20.97 2.77
N LYS A 378 5.26 21.63 3.25
CA LYS A 378 6.33 22.14 2.40
C LYS A 378 7.26 21.05 1.88
N GLU A 379 7.28 19.88 2.49
CA GLU A 379 8.17 18.78 2.12
C GLU A 379 7.40 17.47 2.24
N MET A 380 7.68 16.52 1.34
CA MET A 380 7.12 15.19 1.42
C MET A 380 7.58 14.50 2.70
N ASP A 381 6.64 14.01 3.50
CA ASP A 381 6.96 13.20 4.67
C ASP A 381 7.58 11.85 4.26
N LEU A 382 8.86 11.66 4.59
CA LEU A 382 9.59 10.42 4.36
C LEU A 382 8.84 9.22 4.94
N GLN A 383 8.21 9.39 6.10
CA GLN A 383 7.53 8.29 6.78
C GLN A 383 6.37 7.73 5.95
N SER A 384 5.54 8.63 5.44
CA SER A 384 4.44 8.31 4.54
C SER A 384 4.92 7.71 3.22
N TRP A 385 6.02 8.21 2.65
CA TRP A 385 6.62 7.65 1.41
C TRP A 385 7.10 6.21 1.59
N LEU A 386 7.85 5.93 2.65
CA LEU A 386 8.36 4.59 2.91
C LEU A 386 7.23 3.61 3.28
N TYR A 387 6.20 4.07 4.00
CA TYR A 387 5.00 3.27 4.24
C TYR A 387 4.29 2.93 2.92
N PHE A 388 4.13 3.92 2.03
CA PHE A 388 3.57 3.68 0.70
C PHE A 388 4.40 2.65 -0.09
N LEU A 389 5.73 2.80 -0.14
CA LEU A 389 6.62 1.85 -0.80
C LEU A 389 6.54 0.43 -0.22
N GLN A 390 6.42 0.30 1.10
CA GLN A 390 6.21 -0.99 1.75
C GLN A 390 4.92 -1.65 1.23
N GLN A 391 3.80 -0.93 1.19
CA GLN A 391 2.55 -1.48 0.67
C GLN A 391 2.62 -1.78 -0.84
N TYR A 392 3.26 -0.89 -1.61
CA TYR A 392 3.44 -1.06 -3.06
C TYR A 392 4.29 -2.29 -3.40
N SER A 393 5.35 -2.54 -2.63
CA SER A 393 6.26 -3.68 -2.85
C SER A 393 5.60 -5.04 -2.63
N LYS A 394 4.49 -5.10 -1.87
CA LYS A 394 3.66 -6.29 -1.64
C LYS A 394 2.73 -6.59 -2.81
N SER A 395 2.52 -5.63 -3.70
CA SER A 395 1.59 -5.80 -4.81
C SER A 395 2.13 -6.78 -5.86
N ASN A 396 1.22 -7.56 -6.42
CA ASN A 396 1.44 -8.52 -7.48
C ASN A 396 1.45 -7.80 -8.84
N PHE A 397 2.45 -8.12 -9.66
CA PHE A 397 2.55 -7.67 -11.04
C PHE A 397 2.57 -8.90 -11.95
N THR A 398 1.77 -8.89 -13.02
CA THR A 398 1.81 -9.94 -14.05
C THR A 398 3.19 -9.95 -14.72
N ASN A 399 3.71 -8.76 -15.04
CA ASN A 399 5.09 -8.56 -15.43
C ASN A 399 5.83 -7.81 -14.31
N SER A 400 6.79 -8.46 -13.65
CA SER A 400 7.55 -7.87 -12.55
C SER A 400 8.39 -6.65 -12.97
N GLU A 401 8.66 -6.49 -14.26
CA GLU A 401 9.42 -5.34 -14.79
C GLU A 401 8.59 -4.04 -14.84
N ASP A 402 7.27 -4.10 -14.65
CA ASP A 402 6.40 -2.92 -14.66
C ASP A 402 6.48 -2.09 -13.36
N ARG A 403 7.22 -2.53 -12.34
CA ARG A 403 7.21 -1.92 -11.00
C ARG A 403 7.60 -0.44 -10.99
N LEU A 404 8.62 -0.02 -11.73
CA LEU A 404 8.95 1.42 -11.81
C LEU A 404 8.04 2.14 -12.80
N ILE A 405 7.60 1.47 -13.86
CA ILE A 405 6.70 2.03 -14.87
C ILE A 405 5.35 2.41 -14.22
N ALA A 406 4.72 1.50 -13.49
CA ALA A 406 3.45 1.75 -12.80
C ALA A 406 3.60 2.80 -11.67
N LEU A 407 4.78 2.90 -11.05
CA LEU A 407 5.05 3.91 -10.03
C LEU A 407 5.32 5.31 -10.62
N SER A 408 5.77 5.39 -11.87
CA SER A 408 6.28 6.62 -12.50
C SER A 408 5.31 7.80 -12.45
N SER A 409 4.00 7.58 -12.64
CA SER A 409 3.01 8.66 -12.59
C SER A 409 2.75 9.18 -11.18
N VAL A 410 2.86 8.30 -10.17
CA VAL A 410 2.78 8.71 -8.77
C VAL A 410 3.96 9.61 -8.44
N VAL A 411 5.17 9.20 -8.86
CA VAL A 411 6.40 9.97 -8.68
C VAL A 411 6.31 11.30 -9.43
N ARG A 412 5.85 11.33 -10.69
CA ARG A 412 5.67 12.56 -11.45
C ARG A 412 4.76 13.56 -10.74
N THR A 413 3.63 13.08 -10.21
CA THR A 413 2.69 13.91 -9.43
C THR A 413 3.36 14.44 -8.16
N LEU A 414 4.09 13.58 -7.44
CA LEU A 414 4.78 13.95 -6.21
C LEU A 414 5.95 14.89 -6.45
N HIS A 415 6.66 14.76 -7.57
CA HIS A 415 7.82 15.57 -7.95
C HIS A 415 7.44 17.05 -8.02
N THR A 416 6.30 17.38 -8.66
CA THR A 416 5.77 18.74 -8.71
C THR A 416 5.45 19.27 -7.31
N THR A 417 4.84 18.45 -6.44
CA THR A 417 4.50 18.85 -5.07
C THR A 417 5.69 18.85 -4.11
N ASN A 418 6.78 18.16 -4.45
CA ASN A 418 7.99 18.02 -3.65
C ASN A 418 9.12 18.89 -4.22
N HIS A 419 8.77 20.08 -4.73
CA HIS A 419 9.69 21.13 -5.17
C HIS A 419 10.73 20.71 -6.23
N GLY A 420 10.43 19.69 -7.03
CA GLY A 420 11.33 19.22 -8.08
C GLY A 420 12.56 18.47 -7.58
N GLU A 421 12.50 17.89 -6.38
CA GLU A 421 13.55 17.00 -5.88
C GLU A 421 13.79 15.82 -6.82
N GLU A 422 15.06 15.53 -7.08
CA GLU A 422 15.44 14.50 -8.04
C GLU A 422 15.03 13.09 -7.55
N TYR A 423 14.57 12.26 -8.49
CA TYR A 423 14.18 10.88 -8.21
C TYR A 423 15.04 9.90 -9.00
N TYR A 424 15.76 9.05 -8.27
CA TYR A 424 16.75 8.12 -8.80
C TYR A 424 16.29 6.69 -8.61
N ALA A 425 15.78 6.08 -9.69
CA ALA A 425 15.42 4.67 -9.77
C ALA A 425 14.74 4.12 -8.51
N GLY A 426 13.76 4.83 -7.95
CA GLY A 426 13.07 4.39 -6.72
C GLY A 426 13.30 5.24 -5.46
N LEU A 427 14.30 6.14 -5.46
CA LEU A 427 14.74 6.90 -4.29
C LEU A 427 14.77 8.41 -4.54
N TRP A 428 14.24 9.20 -3.60
CA TRP A 428 14.33 10.67 -3.62
C TRP A 428 15.71 11.17 -3.13
N SER A 429 16.28 12.17 -3.80
CA SER A 429 17.58 12.80 -3.47
C SER A 429 17.69 13.25 -2.02
N GLN A 430 16.70 14.01 -1.53
CA GLN A 430 16.63 14.50 -0.15
C GLN A 430 16.70 13.39 0.91
N TYR A 431 16.25 12.18 0.57
CA TYR A 431 16.19 11.03 1.48
C TYR A 431 17.03 9.84 1.02
N LEU A 432 18.07 10.08 0.21
CA LEU A 432 18.83 9.01 -0.42
C LEU A 432 19.41 8.03 0.61
N VAL A 433 20.12 8.53 1.64
CA VAL A 433 20.75 7.69 2.68
C VAL A 433 19.75 6.87 3.50
N PRO A 434 18.71 7.46 4.13
CA PRO A 434 17.71 6.65 4.85
C PRO A 434 16.99 5.66 3.93
N SER A 435 16.75 6.01 2.68
CA SER A 435 16.08 5.12 1.73
C SER A 435 16.95 3.93 1.30
N LEU A 436 18.28 3.97 1.51
CA LEU A 436 19.16 2.80 1.34
C LEU A 436 19.00 1.74 2.44
N LEU A 437 18.18 1.97 3.46
CA LEU A 437 18.04 1.06 4.62
C LEU A 437 16.83 0.13 4.50
N TRP A 438 16.29 -0.05 3.30
CA TRP A 438 15.27 -1.07 3.02
C TRP A 438 15.82 -2.50 3.22
N TYR A 439 14.97 -3.46 3.55
CA TYR A 439 15.32 -4.87 3.67
C TYR A 439 14.13 -5.77 3.37
N CYS A 440 14.37 -7.07 3.20
CA CYS A 440 13.31 -8.07 3.00
C CYS A 440 12.98 -8.75 4.36
N PRO A 441 11.80 -8.52 4.97
CA PRO A 441 11.49 -8.96 6.34
C PRO A 441 11.33 -10.48 6.52
N HIS A 442 11.06 -11.21 5.43
CA HIS A 442 10.90 -12.66 5.45
C HIS A 442 11.93 -13.32 4.53
N PRO A 443 13.20 -13.50 4.97
CA PRO A 443 14.14 -14.32 4.23
C PRO A 443 13.66 -15.76 4.30
N LEU A 444 13.07 -16.27 3.21
CA LEU A 444 12.87 -17.71 3.07
C LEU A 444 14.27 -18.32 3.03
N VAL A 445 14.64 -19.03 4.10
CA VAL A 445 15.86 -19.81 4.16
C VAL A 445 15.89 -20.71 2.91
N GLY A 446 16.83 -20.47 1.99
CA GLY A 446 16.94 -21.24 0.75
C GLY A 446 16.46 -20.58 -0.55
N SER A 447 16.04 -19.30 -0.56
CA SER A 447 15.64 -18.60 -1.79
C SER A 447 16.29 -17.21 -1.91
N CYS A 448 17.19 -17.05 -2.89
CA CYS A 448 17.67 -15.74 -3.35
C CYS A 448 16.51 -14.92 -3.93
N ALA A 449 16.52 -13.60 -3.70
CA ALA A 449 15.60 -12.71 -4.40
C ALA A 449 15.88 -12.76 -5.91
N VAL A 450 14.82 -12.79 -6.74
CA VAL A 450 14.97 -12.61 -8.17
C VAL A 450 15.36 -11.15 -8.41
N ARG A 451 16.55 -10.94 -8.96
CA ARG A 451 17.01 -9.61 -9.35
C ARG A 451 16.45 -9.23 -10.70
N LEU A 452 15.91 -8.02 -10.77
CA LEU A 452 15.45 -7.42 -12.02
C LEU A 452 16.55 -6.51 -12.58
N ALA A 453 16.79 -6.59 -13.89
CA ALA A 453 17.73 -5.71 -14.59
C ALA A 453 17.16 -4.31 -14.84
N VAL A 454 15.98 -4.00 -14.28
CA VAL A 454 15.26 -2.74 -14.47
C VAL A 454 15.70 -1.63 -13.52
N ALA A 455 16.54 -1.96 -12.53
CA ALA A 455 16.99 -1.05 -11.49
C ALA A 455 18.35 -1.46 -10.89
N PRO A 456 19.18 -0.49 -10.44
CA PRO A 456 20.48 -0.74 -9.83
C PRO A 456 20.36 -1.40 -8.45
N SER A 457 21.41 -2.08 -7.97
CA SER A 457 21.31 -2.92 -6.75
C SER A 457 21.01 -2.14 -5.45
N TRP A 458 21.25 -0.84 -5.44
CA TRP A 458 20.89 0.04 -4.31
C TRP A 458 19.40 0.41 -4.27
N SER A 459 18.69 0.25 -5.39
CA SER A 459 17.25 0.46 -5.49
C SER A 459 16.47 -0.73 -4.95
N TRP A 460 15.36 -0.44 -4.26
CA TRP A 460 14.41 -1.47 -3.82
C TRP A 460 13.70 -2.16 -4.99
N ALA A 461 13.61 -1.50 -6.15
CA ALA A 461 13.00 -2.07 -7.35
C ALA A 461 13.91 -3.11 -8.05
N SER A 462 15.15 -3.26 -7.58
CA SER A 462 16.05 -4.32 -8.08
C SER A 462 15.66 -5.73 -7.63
N VAL A 463 14.68 -5.86 -6.74
CA VAL A 463 14.16 -7.14 -6.25
C VAL A 463 12.63 -7.20 -6.36
N THR A 464 12.08 -8.40 -6.54
CA THR A 464 10.64 -8.63 -6.66
C THR A 464 9.90 -8.77 -5.32
N ARG A 465 10.63 -8.81 -4.20
CA ARG A 465 10.06 -9.11 -2.88
C ARG A 465 9.39 -7.89 -2.22
N GLU A 466 8.59 -8.19 -1.19
CA GLU A 466 8.21 -7.19 -0.19
C GLU A 466 9.47 -6.62 0.45
N ILE A 467 9.49 -5.29 0.54
CA ILE A 467 10.49 -4.57 1.31
C ILE A 467 9.84 -3.99 2.57
N ASP A 468 10.67 -3.82 3.58
CA ASP A 468 10.35 -3.06 4.78
C ASP A 468 11.49 -2.09 5.07
N HIS A 469 11.20 -1.08 5.89
CA HIS A 469 12.17 -0.11 6.36
C HIS A 469 12.31 -0.27 7.87
N SER A 470 13.53 -0.20 8.39
CA SER A 470 13.72 -0.39 9.83
C SER A 470 12.97 0.71 10.59
N THR A 471 11.86 0.35 11.23
CA THR A 471 11.03 1.20 12.09
C THR A 471 11.80 1.75 13.29
N GLN A 472 13.01 1.25 13.54
CA GLN A 472 13.91 1.76 14.57
C GLN A 472 14.39 3.16 14.24
N LEU A 473 14.60 3.54 12.97
CA LEU A 473 15.06 4.87 12.52
C LEU A 473 14.14 6.10 12.81
N TRP A 474 13.23 6.08 13.79
CA TRP A 474 12.07 7.01 13.78
C TRP A 474 11.77 7.64 15.14
N GLY A 475 12.58 7.35 16.17
CA GLY A 475 12.46 7.97 17.49
C GLY A 475 13.76 8.62 18.01
N GLY A 476 14.92 8.29 17.44
CA GLY A 476 16.22 8.83 17.84
C GLY A 476 16.72 10.01 17.00
N ARG A 477 17.85 10.60 17.42
CA ARG A 477 18.58 11.57 16.59
C ARG A 477 19.44 10.83 15.56
N HIS A 478 19.20 11.09 14.28
CA HIS A 478 19.93 10.46 13.18
C HIS A 478 21.18 11.24 12.81
N LYS A 479 22.27 10.51 12.55
CA LYS A 479 23.52 11.05 12.03
C LYS A 479 23.93 10.27 10.78
N ARG A 480 24.03 10.96 9.65
CA ARG A 480 24.60 10.43 8.40
C ARG A 480 26.10 10.16 8.60
N LEU A 481 26.56 8.97 8.20
CA LEU A 481 27.95 8.51 8.33
C LEU A 481 28.73 8.47 7.00
N VAL A 482 28.04 8.77 5.90
CA VAL A 482 28.60 8.78 4.54
C VAL A 482 28.40 10.13 3.88
N GLU A 483 29.32 10.48 2.98
CA GLU A 483 29.21 11.60 2.07
C GLU A 483 28.72 11.09 0.71
N ILE A 484 27.71 11.74 0.13
CA ILE A 484 27.23 11.44 -1.22
C ILE A 484 28.08 12.26 -2.19
N LEU A 485 28.85 11.58 -3.04
CA LEU A 485 29.72 12.23 -4.03
C LEU A 485 29.04 12.38 -5.39
N GLY A 486 28.00 11.59 -5.66
CA GLY A 486 27.20 11.69 -6.87
C GLY A 486 26.27 10.50 -7.04
N VAL A 487 25.15 10.73 -7.71
CA VAL A 487 24.18 9.72 -8.11
C VAL A 487 23.80 9.98 -9.57
N SER A 488 23.63 8.93 -10.35
CA SER A 488 23.22 9.05 -11.76
C SER A 488 22.45 7.82 -12.18
N THR A 489 21.41 8.00 -12.98
CA THR A 489 20.60 6.93 -13.57
C THR A 489 20.38 7.20 -15.05
N LEU A 490 20.32 6.15 -15.87
CA LEU A 490 20.01 6.24 -17.29
C LEU A 490 18.66 5.55 -17.55
N PRO A 491 17.57 6.29 -17.81
CA PRO A 491 16.27 5.71 -18.11
C PRO A 491 16.28 4.81 -19.35
N VAL A 492 15.43 3.78 -19.36
CA VAL A 492 15.21 2.94 -20.54
C VAL A 492 14.54 3.74 -21.65
N LEU A 493 13.50 4.51 -21.27
CA LEU A 493 12.72 5.38 -22.13
C LEU A 493 12.94 6.84 -21.69
N SER A 494 13.28 7.72 -22.63
CA SER A 494 13.60 9.12 -22.32
C SER A 494 12.40 9.96 -21.88
N ASP A 495 11.20 9.59 -22.34
CA ASP A 495 9.91 10.20 -21.99
C ASP A 495 9.32 9.68 -20.66
N ASN A 496 9.91 8.61 -20.10
CA ASN A 496 9.57 8.10 -18.78
C ASN A 496 10.81 8.04 -17.85
N PRO A 497 11.31 9.20 -17.37
CA PRO A 497 12.52 9.26 -16.55
C PRO A 497 12.39 8.57 -15.17
N TYR A 498 11.16 8.33 -14.69
CA TYR A 498 10.88 7.68 -13.41
C TYR A 498 10.62 6.16 -13.54
N GLY A 499 10.63 5.64 -14.77
CA GLY A 499 10.44 4.22 -15.08
C GLY A 499 11.71 3.39 -14.91
N ASN A 500 11.80 2.31 -15.68
CA ASN A 500 12.95 1.40 -15.66
C ASN A 500 14.22 2.12 -16.10
N VAL A 501 15.37 1.70 -15.55
CA VAL A 501 16.69 2.27 -15.87
C VAL A 501 17.62 1.20 -16.43
N LYS A 502 18.43 1.58 -17.43
CA LYS A 502 19.49 0.76 -18.04
C LYS A 502 20.73 0.70 -17.16
N GLU A 503 21.07 1.81 -16.51
CA GLU A 503 22.23 1.93 -15.64
C GLU A 503 21.91 2.82 -14.43
N GLY A 504 22.54 2.55 -13.29
CA GLY A 504 22.51 3.40 -12.12
C GLY A 504 23.84 3.33 -11.37
N LYS A 505 24.36 4.49 -10.94
CA LYS A 505 25.62 4.59 -10.18
C LYS A 505 25.40 5.49 -8.98
N LEU A 506 25.75 4.99 -7.80
CA LEU A 506 25.74 5.74 -6.54
C LEU A 506 27.14 5.78 -5.95
N LYS A 507 27.76 6.97 -5.93
CA LYS A 507 29.10 7.18 -5.38
C LYS A 507 29.02 7.70 -3.95
N LEU A 508 29.59 6.95 -3.01
CA LEU A 508 29.61 7.28 -1.59
C LEU A 508 31.06 7.30 -1.07
N ARG A 509 31.32 8.13 -0.07
CA ARG A 509 32.55 8.10 0.71
C ARG A 509 32.25 7.81 2.18
N GLY A 510 32.92 6.82 2.75
CA GLY A 510 32.75 6.45 4.15
C GLY A 510 33.73 5.40 4.65
N GLU A 511 33.62 5.03 5.93
CA GLU A 511 34.47 4.04 6.59
C GLU A 511 34.04 2.63 6.18
N LEU A 512 34.76 2.03 5.23
CA LEU A 512 34.43 0.71 4.72
C LEU A 512 35.06 -0.38 5.60
N ILE A 513 34.26 -1.39 5.95
CA ILE A 513 34.64 -2.45 6.89
C ILE A 513 34.62 -3.79 6.18
N SER A 514 35.66 -4.60 6.34
CA SER A 514 35.67 -5.98 5.85
C SER A 514 35.06 -6.95 6.85
N LEU A 515 34.16 -7.82 6.39
CA LEU A 515 33.43 -8.80 7.19
C LEU A 515 33.51 -10.21 6.56
N SER A 516 33.82 -11.21 7.39
CA SER A 516 33.74 -12.64 7.03
C SER A 516 32.49 -13.26 7.67
N LEU A 517 31.59 -13.80 6.85
CA LEU A 517 30.25 -14.26 7.25
C LEU A 517 30.16 -15.48 8.19
N PRO A 518 31.12 -16.44 8.26
CA PRO A 518 31.01 -17.59 9.17
C PRO A 518 30.99 -17.26 10.67
N LEU A 519 31.14 -15.98 11.06
CA LEU A 519 31.36 -15.54 12.44
C LEU A 519 30.15 -14.91 13.14
N ILE A 520 28.97 -14.87 12.50
CA ILE A 520 27.81 -14.14 13.01
C ILE A 520 26.82 -15.13 13.62
N ARG A 521 27.03 -15.46 14.90
CA ARG A 521 26.02 -16.09 15.75
C ARG A 521 25.86 -15.25 17.01
N ASP A 522 24.63 -14.82 17.25
CA ASP A 522 24.01 -14.55 18.56
C ASP A 522 23.66 -13.11 18.98
N GLU A 523 24.07 -12.02 18.31
CA GLU A 523 23.67 -10.64 18.73
C GLU A 523 23.38 -9.63 17.58
N LEU A 524 23.38 -10.08 16.31
CA LEU A 524 23.30 -9.20 15.13
C LEU A 524 22.15 -9.60 14.21
N SER A 525 21.33 -8.63 13.78
CA SER A 525 20.33 -8.86 12.72
C SER A 525 20.97 -8.64 11.35
N LEU A 526 21.48 -9.73 10.78
CA LEU A 526 21.90 -9.79 9.38
C LEU A 526 20.66 -10.03 8.51
N LEU A 527 20.38 -9.13 7.58
CA LEU A 527 19.27 -9.25 6.64
C LEU A 527 19.85 -9.18 5.22
N CYS A 528 20.37 -10.31 4.76
CA CYS A 528 20.79 -10.51 3.37
C CYS A 528 19.69 -11.23 2.60
N TRP A 529 19.39 -10.76 1.38
CA TRP A 529 18.41 -11.40 0.50
C TRP A 529 19.03 -12.03 -0.76
N ASP A 530 20.34 -11.85 -0.96
CA ASP A 530 21.12 -12.42 -2.07
C ASP A 530 22.36 -13.18 -1.57
N MET A 531 22.18 -14.07 -0.59
CA MET A 531 23.26 -14.95 -0.13
C MET A 531 23.46 -16.12 -1.10
N PRO A 532 24.66 -16.35 -1.67
CA PRO A 532 24.90 -17.51 -2.51
C PRO A 532 24.71 -18.81 -1.69
N HIS A 533 23.90 -19.73 -2.24
CA HIS A 533 23.54 -21.01 -1.61
C HIS A 533 24.68 -22.04 -1.56
N GLU A 534 25.82 -21.77 -2.20
CA GLU A 534 26.97 -22.66 -2.19
C GLU A 534 28.13 -22.06 -1.40
N THR A 535 28.18 -22.40 -0.11
CA THR A 535 29.43 -22.33 0.66
C THR A 535 30.38 -23.46 0.22
N SER A 536 30.85 -23.42 -1.02
CA SER A 536 31.96 -24.26 -1.46
C SER A 536 33.29 -23.54 -1.17
N LYS A 537 33.83 -23.80 0.02
CA LYS A 537 35.25 -23.69 0.43
C LYS A 537 36.01 -22.34 0.26
N VAL A 538 35.41 -21.25 -0.18
CA VAL A 538 36.08 -19.94 -0.24
C VAL A 538 35.50 -18.99 0.80
N GLU A 539 36.34 -18.44 1.69
CA GLU A 539 35.98 -17.29 2.53
C GLU A 539 35.64 -16.10 1.62
N GLN A 540 34.38 -15.94 1.21
CA GLN A 540 33.95 -14.72 0.54
C GLN A 540 34.03 -13.54 1.52
N LEU A 541 34.76 -12.51 1.11
CA LEU A 541 34.94 -11.27 1.84
C LEU A 541 33.81 -10.32 1.47
N TYR A 542 32.94 -10.00 2.41
CA TYR A 542 31.89 -9.00 2.23
C TYR A 542 32.34 -7.68 2.82
N MET A 543 31.91 -6.57 2.23
CA MET A 543 32.17 -5.24 2.77
C MET A 543 30.90 -4.68 3.42
N VAL A 544 31.06 -4.02 4.55
CA VAL A 544 30.00 -3.36 5.29
C VAL A 544 30.31 -1.87 5.32
N LEU A 545 29.34 -1.06 4.90
CA LEU A 545 29.44 0.40 4.95
C LEU A 545 28.39 0.93 5.91
N PRO A 546 28.75 1.40 7.12
CA PRO A 546 27.86 2.14 7.99
C PRO A 546 27.42 3.43 7.30
N VAL A 547 26.12 3.61 7.11
CA VAL A 547 25.55 4.79 6.43
C VAL A 547 24.84 5.73 7.38
N MET A 548 24.36 5.22 8.51
CA MET A 548 23.63 6.00 9.50
C MET A 548 23.86 5.50 10.94
N ALA A 549 23.87 6.43 11.88
CA ALA A 549 23.78 6.15 13.31
C ALA A 549 22.51 6.79 13.89
N GLU A 550 21.91 6.13 14.87
CA GLU A 550 20.74 6.61 15.60
C GLU A 550 21.03 6.63 17.10
N ASP A 551 20.80 7.77 17.74
CA ASP A 551 20.98 7.98 19.18
C ASP A 551 19.66 8.29 19.90
N TRP A 552 19.29 7.43 20.85
CA TRP A 552 18.04 7.52 21.63
C TRP A 552 18.17 8.40 22.89
N GLY A 553 19.35 8.95 23.20
CA GLY A 553 19.58 9.93 24.27
C GLY A 553 19.46 9.42 25.72
N PHE A 554 18.46 8.60 26.03
CA PHE A 554 18.15 8.17 27.39
C PHE A 554 18.91 6.92 27.86
N ALA A 555 19.52 6.16 26.93
CA ALA A 555 20.14 4.87 27.27
C ALA A 555 21.63 4.74 26.89
N ARG A 556 22.29 5.80 26.40
CA ARG A 556 23.62 5.72 25.75
C ARG A 556 23.70 4.61 24.68
N MET A 557 22.56 4.25 24.11
CA MET A 557 22.44 3.23 23.07
C MET A 557 22.47 3.94 21.71
N VAL A 558 23.47 3.59 20.91
CA VAL A 558 23.57 4.04 19.52
C VAL A 558 23.40 2.83 18.62
N ASN A 559 22.39 2.85 17.76
CA ASN A 559 22.19 1.88 16.71
C ASN A 559 22.97 2.33 15.47
N TYR A 560 23.67 1.41 14.82
CA TYR A 560 24.34 1.67 13.55
C TYR A 560 23.65 0.85 12.48
N HIS A 561 23.36 1.53 11.37
CA HIS A 561 22.73 0.97 10.20
C HIS A 561 23.74 1.00 9.06
N ALA A 562 24.01 -0.17 8.52
CA ALA A 562 24.99 -0.37 7.48
C ALA A 562 24.41 -1.15 6.30
N ILE A 563 24.95 -0.91 5.11
CA ILE A 563 24.65 -1.71 3.92
C ILE A 563 25.74 -2.75 3.71
N ILE A 564 25.35 -3.90 3.17
CA ILE A 564 26.25 -5.00 2.84
C ILE A 564 26.51 -4.98 1.34
N LEU A 565 27.79 -5.03 1.01
CA LEU A 565 28.33 -4.84 -0.33
C LEU A 565 29.14 -6.06 -0.75
N GLU A 566 28.87 -6.51 -1.96
CA GLU A 566 29.65 -7.55 -2.62
C GLU A 566 30.48 -6.91 -3.75
N PRO A 567 31.80 -7.16 -3.80
CA PRO A 567 32.63 -6.72 -4.91
C PRO A 567 32.22 -7.41 -6.22
N LEU A 568 32.16 -6.66 -7.33
CA LEU A 568 31.80 -7.22 -8.64
C LEU A 568 32.96 -7.87 -9.39
N SER A 569 34.20 -7.62 -8.98
CA SER A 569 35.41 -8.16 -9.57
C SER A 569 35.94 -9.37 -8.79
N ALA A 570 35.98 -10.52 -9.45
CA ALA A 570 36.59 -11.73 -8.92
C ALA A 570 38.09 -11.73 -9.20
N ARG A 571 38.90 -11.04 -8.38
CA ARG A 571 40.34 -11.29 -8.08
C ARG A 571 41.01 -10.02 -7.54
N ALA A 572 41.16 -9.94 -6.23
CA ALA A 572 42.25 -9.19 -5.62
C ALA A 572 43.58 -9.95 -5.86
N GLY A 573 44.01 -10.03 -7.11
CA GLY A 573 45.42 -10.24 -7.44
C GLY A 573 46.04 -8.86 -7.57
N SER A 574 47.07 -8.59 -6.78
CA SER A 574 47.82 -7.33 -6.75
C SER A 574 48.06 -6.76 -8.16
N ASN A 575 47.23 -5.80 -8.57
CA ASN A 575 47.66 -4.81 -9.53
C ASN A 575 48.64 -3.89 -8.81
N SER A 576 49.75 -3.59 -9.47
CA SER A 576 50.89 -2.82 -8.96
C SER A 576 50.56 -1.35 -8.65
N ASP A 577 49.32 -0.92 -8.90
CA ASP A 577 48.73 0.31 -8.39
C ASP A 577 47.62 -0.07 -7.40
N GLY A 578 47.78 0.26 -6.12
CA GLY A 578 46.94 -0.17 -4.98
C GLY A 578 45.46 0.28 -4.98
N HIS A 579 44.83 0.41 -6.15
CA HIS A 579 43.39 0.64 -6.28
C HIS A 579 42.63 -0.68 -6.08
N ILE A 580 42.20 -0.94 -4.85
CA ILE A 580 41.18 -1.94 -4.54
C ILE A 580 39.88 -1.51 -5.23
N ASP A 581 39.25 -2.45 -5.94
CA ASP A 581 38.06 -2.20 -6.76
C ASP A 581 37.01 -1.32 -6.06
N SER A 582 36.66 -0.23 -6.73
CA SER A 582 35.74 0.77 -6.21
C SER A 582 34.27 0.40 -6.43
N THR A 583 33.95 -0.71 -7.10
CA THR A 583 32.59 -0.99 -7.57
C THR A 583 31.97 -2.20 -6.89
N TYR A 584 30.79 -2.00 -6.32
CA TYR A 584 30.09 -2.98 -5.50
C TYR A 584 28.64 -3.11 -5.96
N ARG A 585 28.02 -4.26 -5.64
CA ARG A 585 26.56 -4.38 -5.59
C ARG A 585 26.09 -4.52 -4.14
N ARG A 586 24.93 -3.94 -3.81
CA ARG A 586 24.31 -4.08 -2.50
C ARG A 586 23.48 -5.36 -2.43
N ILE A 587 23.64 -6.11 -1.36
CA ILE A 587 23.02 -7.44 -1.17
C ILE A 587 22.26 -7.61 0.16
N GLY A 588 22.30 -6.59 1.02
CA GLY A 588 21.76 -6.70 2.36
C GLY A 588 21.88 -5.43 3.20
N ILE A 589 21.35 -5.51 4.41
CA ILE A 589 21.62 -4.55 5.50
C ILE A 589 22.20 -5.26 6.72
N PHE A 590 22.94 -4.50 7.51
CA PHE A 590 23.54 -4.94 8.75
C PHE A 590 23.23 -3.92 9.85
N LEU A 591 22.54 -4.38 10.89
CA LEU A 591 22.16 -3.56 12.04
C LEU A 591 22.92 -4.04 13.28
N TYR A 592 23.52 -3.11 14.01
CA TYR A 592 24.24 -3.44 15.24
C TYR A 592 24.14 -2.34 16.29
N ARG A 593 24.15 -2.72 17.58
CA ARG A 593 24.12 -1.77 18.70
C ARG A 593 25.51 -1.57 19.28
N LYS A 594 25.82 -0.35 19.71
CA LYS A 594 27.12 -0.02 20.31
C LYS A 594 27.33 -0.61 21.71
N ALA A 595 26.26 -0.96 22.43
CA ALA A 595 26.36 -1.63 23.72
C ALA A 595 27.10 -2.99 23.61
N ASP A 596 27.01 -3.63 22.44
CA ASP A 596 27.51 -4.97 22.15
C ASP A 596 28.99 -4.99 21.71
N GLY A 597 29.70 -3.87 21.90
CA GLY A 597 31.15 -3.88 21.92
C GLY A 597 31.80 -4.22 20.58
N TRP A 598 31.64 -3.35 19.58
CA TRP A 598 32.57 -3.36 18.44
C TRP A 598 34.03 -3.08 18.88
N THR A 599 34.22 -2.41 20.02
CA THR A 599 35.51 -2.32 20.74
C THR A 599 35.88 -3.61 21.49
N LYS A 600 34.93 -4.46 21.92
CA LYS A 600 35.21 -5.75 22.58
C LYS A 600 35.55 -6.88 21.60
N TRP A 601 35.16 -6.78 20.32
CA TRP A 601 35.68 -7.64 19.25
C TRP A 601 37.20 -7.48 19.02
N LYS A 602 37.82 -6.43 19.59
CA LYS A 602 39.28 -6.30 19.68
C LYS A 602 39.93 -7.20 20.74
N SER A 603 39.16 -7.77 21.69
CA SER A 603 39.72 -8.30 22.94
C SER A 603 39.67 -9.83 23.13
N LYS A 604 38.79 -10.56 22.43
CA LYS A 604 38.58 -12.00 22.74
C LYS A 604 39.32 -13.01 21.86
N ARG A 605 40.06 -12.62 20.82
CA ARG A 605 40.82 -13.58 19.99
C ARG A 605 42.27 -13.16 19.75
N ARG A 606 43.09 -13.29 20.79
CA ARG A 606 44.53 -13.54 20.65
C ARG A 606 44.71 -14.90 19.93
N LYS A 607 44.73 -14.91 18.59
CA LYS A 607 45.59 -15.83 17.78
C LYS A 607 45.44 -15.71 16.25
N HIS A 608 44.49 -14.97 15.68
CA HIS A 608 44.46 -14.70 14.23
C HIS A 608 44.17 -13.21 13.98
N ARG A 609 45.23 -12.39 13.94
CA ARG A 609 45.15 -10.97 13.57
C ARG A 609 44.97 -10.87 12.04
N ARG A 610 43.73 -10.86 11.54
CA ARG A 610 43.39 -10.00 10.41
C ARG A 610 42.89 -8.69 11.01
N LYS A 611 43.64 -7.61 10.82
CA LYS A 611 43.24 -6.24 11.19
C LYS A 611 41.88 -5.99 10.54
N VAL A 612 40.87 -5.59 11.31
CA VAL A 612 39.71 -4.90 10.73
C VAL A 612 40.25 -3.54 10.28
N GLU A 613 40.65 -3.46 9.02
CA GLU A 613 41.16 -2.24 8.40
C GLU A 613 39.96 -1.33 8.15
N ARG A 614 40.03 -0.11 8.72
CA ARG A 614 38.98 0.90 8.67
C ARG A 614 39.54 2.05 7.87
N ASP A 615 39.22 2.06 6.59
CA ASP A 615 39.72 3.09 5.68
C ASP A 615 38.55 3.91 5.18
N MET A 616 38.72 5.23 5.18
CA MET A 616 37.85 6.11 4.41
C MET A 616 38.06 5.83 2.93
N ARG A 617 37.04 5.26 2.28
CA ARG A 617 37.11 4.88 0.87
C ARG A 617 35.97 5.50 0.09
N THR A 618 36.26 5.84 -1.15
CA THR A 618 35.24 6.16 -2.15
C THR A 618 34.83 4.86 -2.82
N ILE A 619 33.52 4.59 -2.81
CA ILE A 619 32.92 3.42 -3.45
C ILE A 619 31.84 3.86 -4.43
N THR A 620 31.57 3.02 -5.41
CA THR A 620 30.50 3.12 -6.39
C THR A 620 29.62 1.89 -6.22
N ILE A 621 28.32 2.08 -6.03
CA ILE A 621 27.33 1.00 -5.99
C ILE A 621 26.56 1.05 -7.31
N VAL A 622 26.45 -0.09 -7.98
CA VAL A 622 25.73 -0.23 -9.27
C VAL A 622 24.54 -1.15 -9.17
#